data_AF-A0A2V8XZJ0-F1
#
_entry.id   AF-A0A2V8XZJ0-F1
#
_cell.length_a   1.000
_cell.length_b   1.000
_cell.length_c   1.000
_cell.angle_alpha   90.00
_cell.angle_beta   90.00
_cell.angle_gamma   90.00
#
_symmetry.space_group_name_H-M   'P 1'
#
loop_
_entity.id
_entity.type
_entity.pdbx_description
1 polymer ?
#
loop_
_entity_poly.entity_id
_entity_poly.type
_entity_poly.pdbx_seq_one_letter_code
_entity_poly.pdbx_strand_id
1 'polypeptide(L)'
;RIFEQVDKVMASRKVDAIDINSGAMARVGMDALVVAGALEARGVETVPHLTTRDQNIIGLQAALLGAWTVGGVRNILAITGDPPSVVDYPEASGVYEVDSVGLVKVLSRLNQGTDWAGKTLGGATNFAIGVALNPMADDLDNEIARFHAKVEAGARFAMTQPLFDPEPWRAFLKKLGNKPPIPILIGVWPLNSYKQALRLNNEVPGIVIPEPLLKSMERAGATARDCGFQVARQMLAWARTELAGAYLIPPFKRYEEVLEIL
;
A
#
# COMPACT_ATOMS: atom_id res chain seq x y z
N ARG A 1 2.00 5.56 -22.29
CA ARG A 1 2.03 6.38 -21.05
C ARG A 1 2.38 5.61 -19.78
N ILE A 2 1.59 4.66 -19.25
CA ILE A 2 1.96 3.97 -17.97
C ILE A 2 3.28 3.22 -18.13
N PHE A 3 3.40 2.37 -19.17
CA PHE A 3 4.64 1.64 -19.44
C PHE A 3 5.84 2.55 -19.61
N GLU A 4 5.72 3.65 -20.37
CA GLU A 4 6.81 4.63 -20.51
C GLU A 4 7.25 5.23 -19.16
N GLN A 5 6.31 5.53 -18.26
CA GLN A 5 6.65 6.07 -16.94
C GLN A 5 7.35 5.02 -16.07
N VAL A 6 6.87 3.76 -16.11
CA VAL A 6 7.51 2.64 -15.43
C VAL A 6 8.92 2.41 -16.00
N ASP A 7 9.07 2.34 -17.32
CA ASP A 7 10.35 2.13 -17.99
C ASP A 7 11.38 3.20 -17.55
N LYS A 8 10.97 4.47 -17.45
CA LYS A 8 11.83 5.56 -16.96
C LYS A 8 12.24 5.39 -15.50
N VAL A 9 11.31 5.03 -14.61
CA VAL A 9 11.61 4.81 -13.19
C VAL A 9 12.54 3.61 -13.01
N MET A 10 12.24 2.50 -13.69
CA MET A 10 13.03 1.26 -13.62
C MET A 10 14.43 1.42 -14.25
N ALA A 11 14.58 2.28 -15.25
CA ALA A 11 15.88 2.60 -15.84
C ALA A 11 16.88 3.18 -14.82
N SER A 12 16.42 3.76 -13.72
CA SER A 12 17.28 4.23 -12.62
C SER A 12 18.04 3.11 -11.91
N ARG A 13 17.53 1.86 -11.96
CA ARG A 13 18.02 0.70 -11.19
C ARG A 13 18.06 0.91 -9.68
N LYS A 14 17.27 1.87 -9.17
CA LYS A 14 17.14 2.16 -7.73
C LYS A 14 15.78 1.72 -7.15
N VAL A 15 14.92 1.15 -7.99
CA VAL A 15 13.56 0.73 -7.62
C VAL A 15 13.44 -0.77 -7.91
N ASP A 16 13.03 -1.52 -6.89
CA ASP A 16 12.94 -2.98 -6.96
C ASP A 16 11.63 -3.45 -7.60
N ALA A 17 10.51 -2.78 -7.29
CA ALA A 17 9.18 -3.15 -7.76
C ALA A 17 8.25 -1.93 -7.95
N ILE A 18 7.18 -2.12 -8.71
CA ILE A 18 6.13 -1.10 -8.93
C ILE A 18 4.89 -1.44 -8.10
N ASP A 19 4.56 -0.54 -7.16
CA ASP A 19 3.35 -0.58 -6.35
C ASP A 19 2.13 -0.03 -7.13
N ILE A 20 1.01 -0.75 -7.13
CA ILE A 20 -0.17 -0.43 -7.95
C ILE A 20 -1.43 -0.37 -7.10
N ASN A 21 -1.88 0.85 -6.82
CA ASN A 21 -3.14 1.10 -6.10
C ASN A 21 -4.37 0.61 -6.87
N SER A 22 -5.31 -0.04 -6.16
CA SER A 22 -6.64 -0.40 -6.67
C SER A 22 -7.68 0.62 -6.20
N GLY A 23 -8.13 1.50 -7.12
CA GLY A 23 -9.27 2.39 -6.92
C GLY A 23 -9.27 3.16 -5.59
N ALA A 24 -8.15 3.82 -5.27
CA ALA A 24 -7.98 4.56 -4.01
C ALA A 24 -9.13 5.57 -3.80
N MET A 25 -9.66 5.64 -2.56
CA MET A 25 -10.84 6.45 -2.22
C MET A 25 -12.09 6.10 -3.05
N ALA A 26 -12.26 4.82 -3.42
CA ALA A 26 -13.39 4.35 -4.24
C ALA A 26 -13.56 5.07 -5.60
N ARG A 27 -12.46 5.59 -6.17
CA ARG A 27 -12.47 6.24 -7.48
C ARG A 27 -12.19 5.23 -8.60
N VAL A 28 -12.83 5.44 -9.74
CA VAL A 28 -12.59 4.63 -10.94
C VAL A 28 -11.14 4.77 -11.40
N GLY A 29 -10.50 3.62 -11.58
CA GLY A 29 -9.14 3.47 -12.11
C GLY A 29 -9.01 2.18 -12.91
N MET A 30 -7.84 1.95 -13.49
CA MET A 30 -7.55 0.64 -14.09
C MET A 30 -7.48 -0.43 -12.99
N ASP A 31 -7.88 -1.65 -13.33
CA ASP A 31 -7.73 -2.81 -12.44
C ASP A 31 -6.24 -3.07 -12.17
N ALA A 32 -5.88 -3.12 -10.88
CA ALA A 32 -4.49 -3.22 -10.46
C ALA A 32 -3.85 -4.56 -10.86
N LEU A 33 -4.59 -5.66 -10.83
CA LEU A 33 -4.09 -6.99 -11.21
C LEU A 33 -3.86 -7.09 -12.72
N VAL A 34 -4.72 -6.48 -13.53
CA VAL A 34 -4.54 -6.43 -14.99
C VAL A 34 -3.30 -5.60 -15.34
N VAL A 35 -3.13 -4.43 -14.73
CA VAL A 35 -1.93 -3.60 -14.95
C VAL A 35 -0.67 -4.33 -14.47
N ALA A 36 -0.73 -4.99 -13.31
CA ALA A 36 0.36 -5.81 -12.78
C ALA A 36 0.75 -6.91 -13.77
N GLY A 37 -0.19 -7.72 -14.24
CA GLY A 37 0.11 -8.80 -15.17
C GLY A 37 0.76 -8.32 -16.47
N ALA A 38 0.35 -7.16 -16.98
CA ALA A 38 0.97 -6.58 -18.17
C ALA A 38 2.42 -6.08 -17.93
N LEU A 39 2.75 -5.66 -16.71
CA LEU A 39 4.09 -5.23 -16.31
C LEU A 39 5.00 -6.43 -16.00
N GLU A 40 4.48 -7.43 -15.30
CA GLU A 40 5.18 -8.70 -15.01
C GLU A 40 5.56 -9.42 -16.30
N ALA A 41 4.68 -9.43 -17.31
CA ALA A 41 4.98 -9.96 -18.64
C ALA A 41 6.14 -9.22 -19.36
N ARG A 42 6.50 -8.02 -18.90
CA ARG A 42 7.65 -7.23 -19.37
C ARG A 42 8.87 -7.34 -18.44
N GLY A 43 8.83 -8.21 -17.44
CA GLY A 43 9.91 -8.41 -16.47
C GLY A 43 9.99 -7.33 -15.40
N VAL A 44 8.91 -6.61 -15.12
CA VAL A 44 8.83 -5.63 -14.03
C VAL A 44 8.08 -6.27 -12.87
N GLU A 45 8.74 -6.42 -11.72
CA GLU A 45 8.10 -6.91 -10.50
C GLU A 45 7.08 -5.89 -9.98
N THR A 46 5.92 -6.38 -9.54
CA THR A 46 4.80 -5.54 -9.11
C THR A 46 4.24 -5.93 -7.76
N VAL A 47 3.64 -4.95 -7.08
CA VAL A 47 2.84 -5.12 -5.86
C VAL A 47 1.45 -4.50 -6.08
N PRO A 48 0.52 -5.21 -6.75
CA PRO A 48 -0.85 -4.74 -6.88
C PRO A 48 -1.61 -4.82 -5.57
N HIS A 49 -2.40 -3.79 -5.30
CA HIS A 49 -3.37 -3.78 -4.22
C HIS A 49 -4.64 -4.50 -4.66
N LEU A 50 -5.24 -5.28 -3.76
CA LEU A 50 -6.53 -5.91 -3.98
C LEU A 50 -7.50 -5.56 -2.85
N THR A 51 -8.66 -5.01 -3.23
CA THR A 51 -9.75 -4.60 -2.35
C THR A 51 -10.81 -5.70 -2.28
N THR A 52 -11.48 -5.86 -1.13
CA THR A 52 -12.62 -6.78 -0.99
C THR A 52 -13.97 -6.11 -1.24
N ARG A 53 -13.97 -4.79 -1.40
CA ARG A 53 -15.14 -3.97 -1.73
C ARG A 53 -15.84 -4.38 -3.02
N ASP A 54 -15.08 -4.70 -4.06
CA ASP A 54 -15.60 -4.68 -5.43
C ASP A 54 -16.04 -6.06 -5.94
N GLN A 55 -15.65 -7.14 -5.25
CA GLN A 55 -15.82 -8.52 -5.72
C GLN A 55 -16.25 -9.45 -4.58
N ASN A 56 -17.10 -10.43 -4.92
CA ASN A 56 -17.43 -11.53 -4.02
C ASN A 56 -16.27 -12.55 -3.94
N ILE A 57 -16.38 -13.52 -3.04
CA ILE A 57 -15.33 -14.50 -2.78
C ILE A 57 -14.96 -15.34 -4.01
N ILE A 58 -15.91 -15.56 -4.93
CA ILE A 58 -15.68 -16.29 -6.18
C ILE A 58 -14.85 -15.42 -7.13
N GLY A 59 -15.25 -14.16 -7.31
CA GLY A 59 -14.56 -13.19 -8.15
C GLY A 59 -13.13 -12.93 -7.68
N LEU A 60 -12.92 -12.75 -6.38
CA LEU A 60 -11.60 -12.57 -5.78
C LEU A 60 -10.66 -13.74 -6.11
N GLN A 61 -11.13 -14.98 -5.91
CA GLN A 61 -10.32 -16.17 -6.18
C GLN A 61 -10.04 -16.35 -7.68
N ALA A 62 -11.03 -16.11 -8.54
CA ALA A 62 -10.86 -16.18 -9.99
C ALA A 62 -9.82 -15.16 -10.48
N ALA A 63 -9.91 -13.91 -10.00
CA ALA A 63 -8.96 -12.85 -10.33
C ALA A 63 -7.54 -13.19 -9.86
N LEU A 64 -7.39 -13.68 -8.62
CA LEU A 64 -6.09 -14.10 -8.07
C LEU A 64 -5.47 -15.26 -8.85
N LEU A 65 -6.24 -16.29 -9.19
CA LEU A 65 -5.75 -17.43 -9.98
C LEU A 65 -5.33 -17.01 -11.39
N GLY A 66 -6.09 -16.10 -12.03
CA GLY A 66 -5.73 -15.50 -13.32
C GLY A 66 -4.45 -14.67 -13.24
N ALA A 67 -4.35 -13.80 -12.24
CA ALA A 67 -3.17 -12.96 -12.00
C ALA A 67 -1.91 -13.80 -11.75
N TRP A 68 -2.02 -14.89 -10.96
CA TRP A 68 -0.92 -15.82 -10.72
C TRP A 68 -0.50 -16.56 -12.00
N THR A 69 -1.47 -17.20 -12.66
CA THR A 69 -1.19 -18.20 -13.70
C THR A 69 -0.86 -17.55 -15.04
N VAL A 70 -1.61 -16.51 -15.41
CA VAL A 70 -1.46 -15.82 -16.70
C VAL A 70 -0.66 -14.54 -16.54
N GLY A 71 -0.96 -13.76 -15.51
CA GLY A 71 -0.32 -12.46 -15.28
C GLY A 71 1.11 -12.55 -14.74
N GLY A 72 1.51 -13.68 -14.15
CA GLY A 72 2.83 -13.80 -13.53
C GLY A 72 2.97 -13.07 -12.19
N VAL A 73 1.89 -12.49 -11.66
CA VAL A 73 1.89 -11.71 -10.41
C VAL A 73 2.30 -12.59 -9.23
N ARG A 74 3.23 -12.09 -8.40
CA ARG A 74 3.75 -12.81 -7.22
C ARG A 74 3.51 -12.08 -5.89
N ASN A 75 3.24 -10.79 -5.91
CA ASN A 75 2.96 -10.02 -4.71
C ASN A 75 1.50 -9.52 -4.74
N ILE A 76 0.88 -9.41 -3.57
CA ILE A 76 -0.46 -8.82 -3.41
C ILE A 76 -0.48 -8.02 -2.12
N LEU A 77 -0.90 -6.75 -2.16
CA LEU A 77 -1.27 -6.02 -0.94
C LEU A 77 -2.77 -6.21 -0.67
N ALA A 78 -3.11 -6.98 0.35
CA ALA A 78 -4.49 -7.25 0.75
C ALA A 78 -5.07 -6.11 1.60
N ILE A 79 -6.10 -5.45 1.09
CA ILE A 79 -6.78 -4.33 1.75
C ILE A 79 -8.31 -4.51 1.71
N THR A 80 -9.03 -3.97 2.71
CA THR A 80 -10.50 -4.02 2.71
C THR A 80 -11.07 -3.12 1.61
N GLY A 81 -10.54 -1.91 1.47
CA GLY A 81 -11.01 -0.89 0.53
C GLY A 81 -12.05 0.05 1.13
N ASP A 82 -12.02 1.31 0.70
CA ASP A 82 -12.86 2.39 1.23
C ASP A 82 -14.33 2.22 0.82
N PRO A 83 -15.31 2.46 1.71
CA PRO A 83 -16.72 2.29 1.40
C PRO A 83 -17.17 3.11 0.19
N PRO A 84 -17.99 2.56 -0.74
CA PRO A 84 -18.46 3.29 -1.91
C PRO A 84 -19.26 4.55 -1.55
N SER A 85 -19.98 4.54 -0.43
CA SER A 85 -20.79 5.68 0.05
C SER A 85 -19.98 6.94 0.37
N VAL A 86 -18.65 6.85 0.40
CA VAL A 86 -17.75 7.98 0.62
C VAL A 86 -17.56 8.82 -0.65
N VAL A 87 -17.89 8.33 -1.86
CA VAL A 87 -17.59 9.01 -3.15
C VAL A 87 -18.63 8.72 -4.25
N ASP A 88 -18.97 9.75 -5.06
CA ASP A 88 -19.58 9.87 -6.42
C ASP A 88 -20.60 8.85 -6.99
N TYR A 89 -20.82 7.69 -6.39
CA TYR A 89 -21.65 6.59 -6.91
C TYR A 89 -22.64 6.11 -5.84
N PRO A 90 -23.72 6.89 -5.56
CA PRO A 90 -24.67 6.55 -4.51
C PRO A 90 -25.42 5.23 -4.74
N GLU A 91 -25.45 4.73 -5.97
CA GLU A 91 -26.09 3.45 -6.33
C GLU A 91 -25.15 2.24 -6.20
N ALA A 92 -23.84 2.46 -6.03
CA ALA A 92 -22.87 1.38 -5.90
C ALA A 92 -22.84 0.85 -4.45
N SER A 93 -23.01 -0.46 -4.29
CA SER A 93 -22.85 -1.14 -3.01
C SER A 93 -21.49 -1.86 -2.93
N GLY A 94 -20.94 -1.91 -1.72
CA GLY A 94 -19.73 -2.69 -1.46
C GLY A 94 -20.11 -4.14 -1.14
N VAL A 95 -19.34 -5.08 -1.68
CA VAL A 95 -19.57 -6.52 -1.51
C VAL A 95 -19.11 -6.99 -0.13
N TYR A 96 -17.84 -6.78 0.22
CA TYR A 96 -17.28 -6.99 1.56
C TYR A 96 -17.61 -8.34 2.23
N GLU A 97 -17.72 -9.43 1.45
CA GLU A 97 -17.91 -10.78 2.01
C GLU A 97 -16.78 -11.21 2.94
N VAL A 98 -15.60 -10.61 2.75
CA VAL A 98 -14.43 -10.70 3.63
C VAL A 98 -13.81 -9.31 3.81
N ASP A 99 -13.10 -9.10 4.91
CA ASP A 99 -12.22 -7.94 5.10
C ASP A 99 -10.77 -8.29 4.69
N SER A 100 -9.82 -7.37 4.90
CA SER A 100 -8.39 -7.64 4.65
C SER A 100 -7.84 -8.89 5.35
N VAL A 101 -8.32 -9.25 6.56
CA VAL A 101 -7.89 -10.50 7.23
C VAL A 101 -8.44 -11.71 6.47
N GLY A 102 -9.70 -11.66 6.07
CA GLY A 102 -10.31 -12.72 5.25
C GLY A 102 -9.66 -12.85 3.87
N LEU A 103 -9.26 -11.75 3.22
CA LEU A 103 -8.53 -11.79 1.96
C LEU A 103 -7.15 -12.43 2.10
N VAL A 104 -6.44 -12.17 3.21
CA VAL A 104 -5.19 -12.89 3.51
C VAL A 104 -5.45 -14.39 3.66
N LYS A 105 -6.55 -14.79 4.32
CA LYS A 105 -6.94 -16.22 4.42
C LYS A 105 -7.22 -16.84 3.05
N VAL A 106 -7.88 -16.11 2.14
CA VAL A 106 -8.09 -16.56 0.76
C VAL A 106 -6.74 -16.82 0.08
N LEU A 107 -5.86 -15.82 0.06
CA LEU A 107 -4.52 -15.94 -0.54
C LEU A 107 -3.72 -17.10 0.05
N SER A 108 -3.75 -17.28 1.37
CA SER A 108 -3.07 -18.38 2.06
C SER A 108 -3.63 -19.74 1.67
N ARG A 109 -4.94 -19.89 1.47
CA ARG A 109 -5.55 -21.15 1.00
C ARG A 109 -5.16 -21.46 -0.44
N LEU A 110 -5.15 -20.44 -1.31
CA LEU A 110 -4.65 -20.59 -2.68
C LEU A 110 -3.17 -21.02 -2.68
N ASN A 111 -2.36 -20.46 -1.77
CA ASN A 111 -0.97 -20.88 -1.57
C ASN A 111 -0.84 -22.31 -1.03
N GLN A 112 -1.88 -22.85 -0.40
CA GLN A 112 -1.97 -24.24 0.03
C GLN A 112 -2.62 -25.16 -1.03
N GLY A 113 -2.97 -24.62 -2.20
CA GLY A 113 -3.58 -25.34 -3.31
C GLY A 113 -5.06 -25.68 -3.14
N THR A 114 -5.77 -24.90 -2.32
CA THR A 114 -7.21 -25.06 -2.07
C THR A 114 -7.97 -23.75 -2.26
N ASP A 115 -9.24 -23.86 -2.66
CA ASP A 115 -10.15 -22.73 -2.69
C ASP A 115 -10.76 -22.42 -1.30
N TRP A 116 -11.62 -21.40 -1.25
CA TRP A 116 -12.33 -20.99 -0.05
C TRP A 116 -13.27 -22.06 0.52
N ALA A 117 -13.77 -22.97 -0.32
CA ALA A 117 -14.59 -24.10 0.12
C ALA A 117 -13.75 -25.31 0.56
N GLY A 118 -12.42 -25.26 0.38
CA GLY A 118 -11.49 -26.35 0.70
C GLY A 118 -11.31 -27.36 -0.44
N LYS A 119 -11.82 -27.07 -1.65
CA LYS A 119 -11.61 -27.92 -2.82
C LYS A 119 -10.19 -27.74 -3.35
N THR A 120 -9.54 -28.84 -3.69
CA THR A 120 -8.20 -28.84 -4.30
C THR A 120 -8.21 -28.25 -5.71
N LEU A 121 -7.23 -27.38 -6.02
CA LEU A 121 -7.13 -26.65 -7.29
C LEU A 121 -6.25 -27.35 -8.35
N GLY A 122 -5.62 -28.48 -8.01
CA GLY A 122 -4.69 -29.20 -8.89
C GLY A 122 -3.29 -28.55 -8.97
N GLY A 123 -3.07 -27.47 -8.25
CA GLY A 123 -1.81 -26.74 -8.09
C GLY A 123 -1.95 -25.73 -6.96
N ALA A 124 -0.87 -25.02 -6.65
CA ALA A 124 -0.85 -23.98 -5.63
C ALA A 124 -0.26 -22.69 -6.17
N THR A 125 -0.73 -21.57 -5.63
CA THR A 125 -0.05 -20.28 -5.79
C THR A 125 1.11 -20.18 -4.80
N ASN A 126 1.89 -19.11 -4.87
CA ASN A 126 2.88 -18.78 -3.84
C ASN A 126 3.04 -17.26 -3.76
N PHE A 127 1.94 -16.56 -3.46
CA PHE A 127 1.95 -15.12 -3.29
C PHE A 127 2.75 -14.71 -2.05
N ALA A 128 3.59 -13.68 -2.19
CA ALA A 128 4.02 -12.87 -1.08
C ALA A 128 2.90 -11.91 -0.69
N ILE A 129 2.27 -12.18 0.46
CA ILE A 129 1.06 -11.49 0.89
C ILE A 129 1.45 -10.29 1.76
N GLY A 130 1.22 -9.09 1.24
CA GLY A 130 1.35 -7.84 1.97
C GLY A 130 0.05 -7.45 2.65
N VAL A 131 0.14 -6.65 3.72
CA VAL A 131 -1.01 -6.00 4.35
C VAL A 131 -0.77 -4.54 4.70
N ALA A 132 -1.84 -3.73 4.72
CA ALA A 132 -1.76 -2.37 5.24
C ALA A 132 -1.67 -2.35 6.77
N LEU A 133 -0.92 -1.38 7.30
CA LEU A 133 -0.76 -1.10 8.72
C LEU A 133 -0.86 0.42 8.95
N ASN A 134 -1.57 0.87 9.98
CA ASN A 134 -1.66 2.29 10.34
C ASN A 134 -1.07 2.56 11.74
N PRO A 135 0.21 2.95 11.85
CA PRO A 135 0.83 3.33 13.13
C PRO A 135 0.19 4.56 13.82
N MET A 136 -0.72 5.26 13.15
CA MET A 136 -1.48 6.41 13.65
C MET A 136 -2.99 6.15 13.68
N ALA A 137 -3.41 4.89 13.80
CA ALA A 137 -4.82 4.58 13.98
C ALA A 137 -5.33 5.18 15.30
N ASP A 138 -6.56 5.70 15.30
CA ASP A 138 -7.21 6.25 16.50
C ASP A 138 -7.29 5.21 17.63
N ASP A 139 -7.54 3.95 17.26
CA ASP A 139 -7.48 2.80 18.15
C ASP A 139 -6.28 1.90 17.79
N LEU A 140 -5.13 2.21 18.40
CA LEU A 140 -3.90 1.42 18.22
C LEU A 140 -4.02 -0.01 18.76
N ASP A 141 -4.83 -0.26 19.79
CA ASP A 141 -4.99 -1.63 20.31
C ASP A 141 -5.71 -2.50 19.29
N ASN A 142 -6.79 -1.98 18.70
CA ASN A 142 -7.49 -2.66 17.62
C ASN A 142 -6.62 -2.82 16.36
N GLU A 143 -5.84 -1.80 15.98
CA GLU A 143 -4.93 -1.92 14.83
C GLU A 143 -3.87 -3.00 15.04
N ILE A 144 -3.28 -3.10 16.25
CA ILE A 144 -2.33 -4.15 16.61
C ILE A 144 -3.00 -5.53 16.59
N ALA A 145 -4.18 -5.66 17.19
CA ALA A 145 -4.92 -6.93 17.20
C ALA A 145 -5.25 -7.40 15.78
N ARG A 146 -5.70 -6.49 14.90
CA ARG A 146 -5.96 -6.77 13.48
C ARG A 146 -4.67 -7.11 12.74
N PHE A 147 -3.57 -6.43 13.03
CA PHE A 147 -2.28 -6.74 12.43
C PHE A 147 -1.82 -8.17 12.80
N HIS A 148 -1.93 -8.57 14.07
CA HIS A 148 -1.67 -9.97 14.47
C HIS A 148 -2.57 -10.96 13.75
N ALA A 149 -3.88 -10.69 13.65
CA ALA A 149 -4.80 -11.56 12.91
C ALA A 149 -4.43 -11.70 11.41
N LYS A 150 -3.93 -10.63 10.78
CA LYS A 150 -3.41 -10.67 9.40
C LYS A 150 -2.12 -11.52 9.31
N VAL A 151 -1.21 -11.39 10.26
CA VAL A 151 0.03 -12.19 10.33
C VAL A 151 -0.31 -13.67 10.49
N GLU A 152 -1.18 -14.01 11.44
CA GLU A 152 -1.66 -15.38 11.68
C GLU A 152 -2.37 -15.97 10.46
N ALA A 153 -3.12 -15.15 9.73
CA ALA A 153 -3.76 -15.55 8.48
C ALA A 153 -2.77 -15.85 7.34
N GLY A 154 -1.51 -15.40 7.44
CA GLY A 154 -0.44 -15.72 6.51
C GLY A 154 0.24 -14.53 5.81
N ALA A 155 0.01 -13.29 6.28
CA ALA A 155 0.75 -12.13 5.76
C ALA A 155 2.28 -12.34 5.93
N ARG A 156 3.05 -11.79 4.98
CA ARG A 156 4.51 -11.95 4.85
C ARG A 156 5.26 -10.62 4.94
N PHE A 157 4.60 -9.51 4.65
CA PHE A 157 5.10 -8.16 4.91
C PHE A 157 3.95 -7.20 5.21
N ALA A 158 4.25 -6.02 5.74
CA ALA A 158 3.28 -4.95 5.86
C ALA A 158 3.78 -3.62 5.29
N MET A 159 2.85 -2.80 4.83
CA MET A 159 3.10 -1.44 4.35
C MET A 159 2.37 -0.46 5.27
N THR A 160 3.12 0.48 5.87
CA THR A 160 2.50 1.49 6.74
C THR A 160 1.76 2.52 5.92
N GLN A 161 0.74 3.17 6.48
CA GLN A 161 0.33 4.49 5.97
C GLN A 161 1.54 5.46 5.98
N PRO A 162 1.55 6.48 5.10
CA PRO A 162 2.63 7.45 5.04
C PRO A 162 2.92 8.12 6.38
N LEU A 163 4.19 8.14 6.79
CA LEU A 163 4.64 8.84 7.99
C LEU A 163 5.61 9.97 7.60
N PHE A 164 5.54 11.07 8.34
CA PHE A 164 6.34 12.28 8.10
C PHE A 164 7.37 12.54 9.20
N ASP A 165 7.35 11.74 10.26
CA ASP A 165 8.38 11.69 11.29
C ASP A 165 8.43 10.27 11.94
N PRO A 166 9.51 9.93 12.65
CA PRO A 166 9.69 8.61 13.27
C PRO A 166 8.83 8.29 14.50
N GLU A 167 8.27 9.30 15.19
CA GLU A 167 7.69 9.11 16.52
C GLU A 167 6.44 8.21 16.53
N PRO A 168 5.49 8.34 15.59
CA PRO A 168 4.36 7.42 15.48
C PRO A 168 4.79 5.96 15.38
N TRP A 169 5.82 5.67 14.56
CA TRP A 169 6.35 4.33 14.44
C TRP A 169 6.97 3.84 15.75
N ARG A 170 7.76 4.68 16.43
CA ARG A 170 8.37 4.32 17.73
C ARG A 170 7.31 4.00 18.79
N ALA A 171 6.25 4.80 18.86
CA ALA A 171 5.13 4.59 19.78
C ALA A 171 4.38 3.29 19.45
N PHE A 172 4.07 3.06 18.17
CA PHE A 172 3.44 1.84 17.69
C PHE A 172 4.29 0.60 18.00
N LEU A 173 5.58 0.64 17.66
CA LEU A 173 6.52 -0.47 17.87
C LEU A 173 6.67 -0.82 19.35
N LYS A 174 6.71 0.19 20.23
CA LYS A 174 6.73 -0.02 21.68
C LYS A 174 5.49 -0.78 22.15
N LYS A 175 4.31 -0.41 21.63
CA LYS A 175 3.03 -1.05 21.96
C LYS A 175 2.92 -2.46 21.38
N LEU A 176 3.51 -2.70 20.22
CA LEU A 176 3.61 -4.02 19.57
C LEU A 176 4.54 -5.01 20.31
N GLY A 177 5.43 -4.52 21.17
CA GLY A 177 6.42 -5.36 21.88
C GLY A 177 7.85 -5.25 21.36
N ASN A 178 8.21 -4.11 20.76
CA ASN A 178 9.56 -3.74 20.27
C ASN A 178 10.10 -4.55 19.09
N LYS A 179 9.35 -5.50 18.54
CA LYS A 179 9.77 -6.25 17.35
C LYS A 179 8.56 -6.58 16.46
N PRO A 180 8.56 -6.19 15.19
CA PRO A 180 7.50 -6.60 14.28
C PRO A 180 7.63 -8.11 13.94
N PRO A 181 6.51 -8.84 13.83
CA PRO A 181 6.51 -10.27 13.52
C PRO A 181 6.83 -10.58 12.05
N ILE A 182 6.72 -9.59 11.17
CA ILE A 182 7.03 -9.66 9.73
C ILE A 182 7.73 -8.37 9.28
N PRO A 183 8.49 -8.38 8.17
CA PRO A 183 9.07 -7.17 7.57
C PRO A 183 8.05 -6.06 7.33
N ILE A 184 8.45 -4.82 7.61
CA ILE A 184 7.60 -3.63 7.46
C ILE A 184 8.27 -2.67 6.48
N LEU A 185 7.50 -2.18 5.51
CA LEU A 185 7.88 -1.13 4.58
C LEU A 185 7.14 0.16 4.98
N ILE A 186 7.87 1.27 5.08
CA ILE A 186 7.25 2.57 5.36
C ILE A 186 6.77 3.25 4.08
N GLY A 187 5.59 3.87 4.15
CA GLY A 187 5.14 4.82 3.15
C GLY A 187 5.86 6.16 3.28
N VAL A 188 6.54 6.59 2.23
CA VAL A 188 7.16 7.92 2.16
C VAL A 188 6.48 8.72 1.05
N TRP A 189 5.86 9.85 1.43
CA TRP A 189 5.18 10.74 0.49
C TRP A 189 5.85 12.12 0.45
N PRO A 190 6.64 12.44 -0.59
CA PRO A 190 7.20 13.77 -0.76
C PRO A 190 6.08 14.82 -0.97
N LEU A 191 6.03 15.81 -0.08
CA LEU A 191 5.04 16.89 -0.13
C LEU A 191 5.54 18.02 -1.05
N ASN A 192 4.71 18.42 -2.03
CA ASN A 192 5.11 19.44 -3.01
C ASN A 192 4.74 20.87 -2.64
N SER A 193 3.74 21.06 -1.78
CA SER A 193 3.29 22.39 -1.38
C SER A 193 2.56 22.33 -0.04
N TYR A 194 2.54 23.45 0.68
CA TYR A 194 1.75 23.58 1.90
C TYR A 194 0.26 23.27 1.65
N LYS A 195 -0.32 23.79 0.56
CA LYS A 195 -1.73 23.52 0.20
C LYS A 195 -2.00 22.02 0.02
N GLN A 196 -1.09 21.29 -0.64
CA GLN A 196 -1.23 19.84 -0.78
C GLN A 196 -1.15 19.15 0.59
N ALA A 197 -0.15 19.51 1.41
CA ALA A 197 0.04 18.94 2.73
C ALA A 197 -1.19 19.16 3.62
N LEU A 198 -1.68 20.39 3.72
CA LEU A 198 -2.87 20.73 4.49
C LEU A 198 -4.11 19.95 4.01
N ARG A 199 -4.29 19.82 2.70
CA ARG A 199 -5.38 19.04 2.11
C ARG A 199 -5.30 17.56 2.50
N LEU A 200 -4.11 16.96 2.38
CA LEU A 200 -3.90 15.56 2.77
C LEU A 200 -4.21 15.34 4.26
N ASN A 201 -3.70 16.23 5.12
CA ASN A 201 -3.91 16.16 6.56
C ASN A 201 -5.38 16.27 6.98
N ASN A 202 -6.18 17.05 6.24
CA ASN A 202 -7.57 17.34 6.62
C ASN A 202 -8.60 16.45 5.90
N GLU A 203 -8.31 15.99 4.68
CA GLU A 203 -9.28 15.30 3.83
C GLU A 203 -8.99 13.82 3.63
N VAL A 204 -7.79 13.32 3.96
CA VAL A 204 -7.42 11.92 3.75
C VAL A 204 -7.33 11.20 5.10
N PRO A 205 -8.28 10.29 5.41
CA PRO A 205 -8.25 9.53 6.65
C PRO A 205 -6.94 8.76 6.84
N GLY A 206 -6.40 8.81 8.07
CA GLY A 206 -5.17 8.11 8.43
C GLY A 206 -3.87 8.82 8.02
N ILE A 207 -3.94 9.97 7.36
CA ILE A 207 -2.77 10.82 7.07
C ILE A 207 -2.70 11.94 8.10
N VAL A 208 -1.65 11.93 8.93
CA VAL A 208 -1.36 13.01 9.87
C VAL A 208 -0.01 13.61 9.53
N ILE A 209 0.01 14.91 9.25
CA ILE A 209 1.22 15.67 8.98
C ILE A 209 1.54 16.51 10.22
N PRO A 210 2.75 16.39 10.80
CA PRO A 210 3.11 17.13 11.99
C PRO A 210 2.94 18.64 11.80
N GLU A 211 2.31 19.29 12.78
CA GLU A 211 2.12 20.74 12.78
C GLU A 211 3.43 21.53 12.56
N PRO A 212 4.59 21.14 13.12
CA PRO A 212 5.86 21.81 12.82
C PRO A 212 6.25 21.74 11.33
N LEU A 213 5.94 20.63 10.65
CA LEU A 213 6.19 20.47 9.22
C LEU A 213 5.24 21.35 8.41
N LEU A 214 3.94 21.36 8.74
CA LEU A 214 2.96 22.24 8.09
C LEU A 214 3.38 23.72 8.19
N LYS A 215 3.74 24.19 9.39
CA LYS A 215 4.26 25.56 9.62
C LYS A 215 5.57 25.84 8.90
N SER A 216 6.44 24.85 8.77
CA SER A 216 7.69 24.99 8.00
C SER A 216 7.39 25.21 6.51
N MET A 217 6.49 24.38 5.95
CA MET A 217 6.08 24.48 4.56
C MET A 217 5.32 25.77 4.25
N GLU A 218 4.46 26.23 5.17
CA GLU A 218 3.75 27.50 5.03
C GLU A 218 4.72 28.67 4.94
N ARG A 219 5.69 28.75 5.87
CA ARG A 219 6.72 29.80 5.88
C ARG A 219 7.63 29.76 4.65
N ALA A 220 7.91 28.57 4.14
CA ALA A 220 8.74 28.40 2.95
C ALA A 220 8.06 28.90 1.65
N GLY A 221 6.73 29.00 1.62
CA GLY A 221 6.00 29.55 0.47
C GLY A 221 6.36 28.84 -0.85
N ALA A 222 7.00 29.56 -1.77
CA ALA A 222 7.40 29.02 -3.08
C ALA A 222 8.42 27.87 -2.99
N THR A 223 9.21 27.78 -1.92
CA THR A 223 10.20 26.71 -1.71
C THR A 223 9.69 25.59 -0.78
N ALA A 224 8.37 25.54 -0.51
CA ALA A 224 7.77 24.50 0.33
C ALA A 224 8.06 23.07 -0.15
N ARG A 225 8.27 22.89 -1.46
CA ARG A 225 8.71 21.62 -2.04
C ARG A 225 10.01 21.13 -1.44
N ASP A 226 11.00 22.02 -1.27
CA ASP A 226 12.32 21.66 -0.76
C ASP A 226 12.22 21.12 0.67
N CYS A 227 11.36 21.74 1.50
CA CYS A 227 11.06 21.25 2.85
C CYS A 227 10.43 19.85 2.83
N GLY A 228 9.41 19.63 1.99
CA GLY A 228 8.74 18.33 1.91
C GLY A 228 9.64 17.21 1.38
N PHE A 229 10.49 17.51 0.40
CA PHE A 229 11.47 16.57 -0.14
C PHE A 229 12.61 16.30 0.84
N GLN A 230 13.04 17.32 1.61
CA GLN A 230 14.02 17.13 2.67
C GLN A 230 13.50 16.16 3.74
N VAL A 231 12.25 16.32 4.18
CA VAL A 231 11.63 15.38 5.13
C VAL A 231 11.54 13.98 4.55
N ALA A 232 11.15 13.84 3.28
CA ALA A 232 11.10 12.53 2.64
C ALA A 232 12.48 11.83 2.59
N ARG A 233 13.56 12.57 2.31
CA ARG A 233 14.94 12.03 2.37
C ARG A 233 15.33 11.62 3.79
N GLN A 234 14.97 12.43 4.79
CA GLN A 234 15.24 12.11 6.20
C GLN A 234 14.50 10.84 6.63
N MET A 235 13.23 10.71 6.27
CA MET A 235 12.43 9.51 6.53
C MET A 235 12.99 8.28 5.82
N LEU A 236 13.43 8.41 4.56
CA LEU A 236 14.05 7.30 3.84
C LEU A 236 15.39 6.87 4.48
N ALA A 237 16.23 7.84 4.87
CA ALA A 237 17.50 7.57 5.54
C ALA A 237 17.29 6.87 6.89
N TRP A 238 16.29 7.31 7.66
CA TRP A 238 15.87 6.69 8.91
C TRP A 238 15.30 5.27 8.69
N ALA A 239 14.45 5.10 7.69
CA ALA A 239 13.84 3.80 7.37
C ALA A 239 14.89 2.74 7.02
N ARG A 240 16.00 3.12 6.39
CA ARG A 240 17.12 2.21 6.09
C ARG A 240 17.76 1.61 7.34
N THR A 241 17.63 2.24 8.52
CA THR A 241 18.20 1.72 9.78
C THR A 241 17.18 0.99 10.64
N GLU A 242 15.89 1.36 10.54
CA GLU A 242 14.84 0.85 11.43
C GLU A 242 13.88 -0.17 10.79
N LEU A 243 13.78 -0.20 9.45
CA LEU A 243 12.74 -0.92 8.72
C LEU A 243 13.33 -1.78 7.60
N ALA A 244 12.52 -2.69 7.07
CA ALA A 244 12.95 -3.61 6.02
C ALA A 244 13.02 -2.93 4.63
N GLY A 245 12.32 -1.81 4.46
CA GLY A 245 12.29 -1.06 3.22
C GLY A 245 11.34 0.13 3.28
N ALA A 246 11.12 0.75 2.13
CA ALA A 246 10.17 1.85 1.96
C ALA A 246 9.48 1.72 0.60
N TYR A 247 8.27 2.25 0.51
CA TYR A 247 7.58 2.47 -0.75
C TYR A 247 7.32 3.97 -0.92
N LEU A 248 7.54 4.47 -2.13
CA LEU A 248 7.51 5.90 -2.42
C LEU A 248 6.22 6.26 -3.14
N ILE A 249 5.49 7.23 -2.60
CA ILE A 249 4.25 7.72 -3.21
C ILE A 249 4.61 8.92 -4.08
N PRO A 250 4.61 8.79 -5.42
CA PRO A 250 4.98 9.88 -6.29
C PRO A 250 3.97 11.01 -6.17
N PRO A 251 4.44 12.26 -6.11
CA PRO A 251 3.52 13.37 -6.17
C PRO A 251 2.78 13.42 -7.51
N PHE A 252 1.48 13.72 -7.45
CA PHE A 252 0.54 13.86 -8.57
C PHE A 252 1.09 13.63 -10.00
N LYS A 253 1.10 12.37 -10.45
CA LYS A 253 1.50 11.94 -11.81
C LYS A 253 2.93 12.32 -12.24
N ARG A 254 3.81 12.70 -11.31
CA ARG A 254 5.22 13.03 -11.53
C ARG A 254 6.09 11.94 -10.92
N TYR A 255 6.05 10.77 -11.56
CA TYR A 255 6.67 9.53 -11.08
C TYR A 255 8.19 9.65 -10.93
N GLU A 256 8.85 10.32 -11.87
CA GLU A 256 10.32 10.50 -11.88
C GLU A 256 10.82 11.35 -10.70
N GLU A 257 9.98 12.20 -10.10
CA GLU A 257 10.40 13.05 -8.96
C GLU A 257 10.77 12.23 -7.71
N VAL A 258 10.26 11.01 -7.56
CA VAL A 258 10.67 10.13 -6.45
C VAL A 258 12.13 9.72 -6.56
N LEU A 259 12.73 9.80 -7.75
CA LEU A 259 14.15 9.51 -7.94
C LEU A 259 15.05 10.61 -7.34
N GLU A 260 14.53 11.83 -7.11
CA GLU A 260 15.27 12.93 -6.47
C GLU A 260 15.52 12.72 -4.97
N ILE A 261 14.84 11.74 -4.37
CA ILE A 261 14.98 11.40 -2.95
C ILE A 261 15.73 10.09 -2.70
N LEU A 262 16.07 9.33 -3.75
CA LEU A 262 16.79 8.04 -3.70
C LEU A 262 18.31 8.18 -3.79
#